data_AF-A0A951DZP2-F1
#
_entry.id   AF-A0A951DZP2-F1
#
_cell.length_a   1.000
_cell.length_b   1.000
_cell.length_c   1.000
_cell.angle_alpha   90.00
_cell.angle_beta   90.00
_cell.angle_gamma   90.00
#
_symmetry.space_group_name_H-M   'P 1'
#
loop_
_entity.id
_entity.type
_entity.pdbx_description
1 polymer ?
#
loop_
_entity_poly.entity_id
_entity_poly.type
_entity_poly.pdbx_seq_one_letter_code
_entity_poly.pdbx_strand_id
1 'polypeptide(L)'
;MDLVPGSAAALADDELIATAQVRKATARLFRSVRAGLAWVRERRAMPPSAHPACVPMKGGTGEPAVFMFPGVSGSVFQLGPIASALRIPMAVYAIKPRGFDDGQSPCTTIPEMAEYGIAAIRAVQPRGPYLLAGYSAGGLLALEAAQQLSAA
;
A
#
# COMPACT_ATOMS: atom_id res chain seq x y z
N MET A 1 32.03 -48.08 21.92
CA MET A 1 30.65 -47.67 21.58
C MET A 1 30.66 -46.16 21.75
N ASP A 2 31.12 -45.48 20.70
CA ASP A 2 31.54 -44.08 20.79
C ASP A 2 30.35 -43.15 20.57
N LEU A 3 30.10 -42.29 21.55
CA LEU A 3 29.13 -41.20 21.49
C LEU A 3 29.64 -40.16 20.47
N VAL A 4 28.92 -40.02 19.35
CA VAL A 4 29.21 -39.03 18.31
C VAL A 4 29.08 -37.61 18.90
N PRO A 5 30.17 -36.82 18.97
CA PRO A 5 30.13 -35.45 19.48
C PRO A 5 29.72 -34.49 18.36
N GLY A 6 28.46 -34.59 17.91
CA GLY A 6 27.93 -33.77 16.80
C GLY A 6 26.58 -33.09 17.07
N SER A 7 25.86 -33.51 18.11
CA SER A 7 24.47 -33.08 18.33
C SER A 7 24.31 -31.73 19.02
N ALA A 8 25.26 -31.31 19.87
CA ALA A 8 25.10 -30.09 20.68
C ALA A 8 25.44 -28.80 19.92
N ALA A 9 26.40 -28.83 18.99
CA ALA A 9 26.78 -27.67 18.20
C ALA A 9 25.69 -27.25 17.19
N ALA A 10 25.05 -28.24 16.55
CA ALA A 10 23.96 -27.99 15.59
C ALA A 10 22.72 -27.35 16.25
N LEU A 11 22.40 -27.73 17.50
CA LEU A 11 21.27 -27.16 18.24
C LEU A 11 21.52 -25.71 18.69
N ALA A 12 22.77 -25.38 19.04
CA ALA A 12 23.15 -24.01 19.40
C ALA A 12 23.12 -23.06 18.19
N ASP A 13 23.52 -23.55 17.02
CA ASP A 13 23.45 -22.78 15.76
C ASP A 13 22.00 -22.53 15.32
N ASP A 14 21.11 -23.51 15.47
CA ASP A 14 19.68 -23.36 15.20
C ASP A 14 18.99 -22.36 16.14
N GLU A 15 19.34 -22.35 17.43
CA GLU A 15 18.82 -21.39 18.40
C GLU A 15 19.31 -19.95 18.12
N LEU A 16 20.55 -19.81 17.68
CA LEU A 16 21.13 -18.53 17.27
C LEU A 16 20.47 -17.99 15.98
N ILE A 17 20.22 -18.86 14.99
CA ILE A 17 19.51 -18.52 13.75
C ILE A 17 18.06 -18.13 14.06
N ALA A 18 17.35 -18.90 14.88
CA ALA A 18 15.99 -18.60 15.31
C ALA A 18 15.92 -17.25 16.05
N THR A 19 16.83 -17.00 16.99
CA THR A 19 16.92 -15.73 17.73
C THR A 19 17.21 -14.54 16.81
N ALA A 20 18.09 -14.71 15.81
CA ALA A 20 18.38 -13.67 14.82
C ALA A 20 17.18 -13.42 13.89
N GLN A 21 16.44 -14.46 13.49
CA GLN A 21 15.21 -14.33 12.71
C GLN A 21 14.10 -13.63 13.49
N VAL A 22 13.90 -13.99 14.77
CA VAL A 22 12.95 -13.33 15.68
C VAL A 22 13.34 -11.85 15.82
N ARG A 23 14.60 -11.52 16.13
CA ARG A 23 15.07 -10.12 16.21
C ARG A 23 14.86 -9.35 14.92
N LYS A 24 15.14 -9.94 13.75
CA LYS A 24 14.89 -9.33 12.44
C LYS A 24 13.40 -9.11 12.19
N ALA A 25 12.54 -10.06 12.55
CA ALA A 25 11.10 -9.97 12.42
C ALA A 25 10.53 -8.87 13.36
N THR A 26 10.95 -8.86 14.62
CA THR A 26 10.60 -7.84 15.61
C THR A 26 11.05 -6.44 15.16
N ALA A 27 12.27 -6.30 14.64
CA ALA A 27 12.76 -5.03 14.11
C ALA A 27 11.98 -4.55 12.87
N ARG A 28 11.53 -5.46 12.00
CA ARG A 28 10.64 -5.14 10.87
C ARG A 28 9.29 -4.65 11.36
N LEU A 29 8.69 -5.34 12.34
CA LEU A 29 7.42 -4.95 12.93
C LEU A 29 7.50 -3.55 13.58
N PHE A 30 8.53 -3.29 14.38
CA PHE A 30 8.74 -1.97 14.98
C PHE A 30 8.96 -0.85 13.95
N ARG A 31 9.62 -1.15 12.82
CA ARG A 31 9.70 -0.19 11.72
C ARG A 31 8.33 0.08 11.10
N SER A 32 7.54 -0.96 10.85
CA SER A 32 6.19 -0.83 10.28
C SER A 32 5.23 -0.05 11.18
N VAL A 33 5.24 -0.33 12.50
CA VAL A 33 4.39 0.38 13.47
C VAL A 33 4.78 1.86 13.56
N ARG A 34 6.08 2.16 13.64
CA ARG A 34 6.55 3.56 13.68
C ARG A 34 6.22 4.31 12.38
N ALA A 35 6.41 3.67 11.22
CA ALA A 35 6.04 4.23 9.94
C ALA A 35 4.52 4.49 9.85
N GLY A 36 3.70 3.54 10.31
CA GLY A 36 2.25 3.72 10.38
C GLY A 36 1.82 4.89 11.27
N LEU A 37 2.41 5.00 12.48
CA LEU A 37 2.11 6.11 13.38
C LEU A 37 2.58 7.47 12.85
N ALA A 38 3.76 7.52 12.22
CA ALA A 38 4.25 8.73 11.55
C ALA A 38 3.31 9.14 10.42
N TRP A 39 2.92 8.19 9.57
CA TRP A 39 1.97 8.41 8.49
C TRP A 39 0.61 8.91 9.01
N VAL A 40 0.06 8.34 10.09
CA VAL A 40 -1.22 8.83 10.67
C VAL A 40 -1.12 10.29 11.11
N ARG A 41 0.02 10.71 11.67
CA ARG A 41 0.26 12.11 12.06
C ARG A 41 0.37 13.01 10.85
N GLU A 42 1.18 12.62 9.86
CA GLU A 42 1.34 13.37 8.61
C GLU A 42 0.02 13.49 7.84
N ARG A 43 -0.76 12.41 7.77
CA ARG A 43 -2.07 12.37 7.12
C ARG A 43 -3.05 13.38 7.69
N ARG A 44 -3.05 13.57 9.03
CA ARG A 44 -3.90 14.57 9.70
C ARG A 44 -3.54 16.00 9.32
N ALA A 45 -2.27 16.25 8.96
CA ALA A 45 -1.82 17.56 8.52
C ALA A 45 -2.05 17.80 7.01
N MET A 46 -2.32 16.74 6.23
CA MET A 46 -2.57 16.87 4.79
C MET A 46 -4.00 17.38 4.51
N PRO A 47 -4.17 18.30 3.55
CA PRO A 47 -5.49 18.77 3.16
C PRO A 47 -6.34 17.61 2.59
N PRO A 48 -7.67 17.71 2.64
CA PRO A 48 -8.54 16.78 1.94
C PRO A 48 -8.27 16.83 0.43
N SER A 49 -8.47 15.70 -0.24
CA SER A 49 -8.39 15.63 -1.70
C SER A 49 -9.69 16.15 -2.34
N ALA A 50 -9.64 16.38 -3.64
CA ALA A 50 -10.82 16.76 -4.43
C ALA A 50 -11.91 15.66 -4.48
N HIS A 51 -11.59 14.42 -4.12
CA HIS A 51 -12.54 13.30 -4.14
C HIS A 51 -12.34 12.36 -2.94
N PRO A 52 -13.38 12.01 -2.17
CA PRO A 52 -13.25 11.25 -0.91
C PRO A 52 -12.65 9.86 -1.07
N ALA A 53 -12.76 9.26 -2.28
CA ALA A 53 -12.11 8.00 -2.58
C ALA A 53 -10.59 8.11 -2.83
N CYS A 54 -10.07 9.30 -3.13
CA CYS A 54 -8.63 9.54 -3.30
C CYS A 54 -8.03 10.02 -1.99
N VAL A 55 -7.49 9.13 -1.17
CA VAL A 55 -6.94 9.49 0.14
C VAL A 55 -5.47 9.92 -0.02
N PRO A 56 -5.06 11.16 0.32
CA PRO A 56 -3.66 11.56 0.28
C PRO A 56 -2.81 10.69 1.20
N MET A 57 -1.78 10.05 0.67
CA MET A 57 -0.84 9.22 1.43
C MET A 57 0.48 9.95 1.69
N LYS A 58 0.93 10.75 0.72
CA LYS A 58 2.17 11.51 0.79
C LYS A 58 2.04 12.76 -0.07
N GLY A 59 2.41 13.92 0.46
CA GLY A 59 2.50 15.16 -0.31
C GLY A 59 3.66 15.12 -1.31
N GLY A 60 3.55 15.89 -2.39
CA GLY A 60 4.60 16.00 -3.40
C GLY A 60 4.41 17.24 -4.25
N THR A 61 5.39 17.49 -5.11
CA THR A 61 5.42 18.64 -6.02
C THR A 61 5.35 18.17 -7.47
N GLY A 62 4.41 18.72 -8.25
CA GLY A 62 4.28 18.46 -9.69
C GLY A 62 3.38 17.27 -10.07
N GLU A 63 3.08 17.19 -11.36
CA GLU A 63 2.37 16.08 -12.02
C GLU A 63 3.35 15.15 -12.76
N PRO A 64 3.02 13.86 -12.92
CA PRO A 64 1.81 13.20 -12.44
C PRO A 64 1.91 12.70 -10.99
N ALA A 65 0.76 12.56 -10.33
CA ALA A 65 0.67 11.88 -9.04
C ALA A 65 0.66 10.35 -9.21
N VAL A 66 1.05 9.63 -8.14
CA VAL A 66 0.95 8.17 -8.06
C VAL A 66 -0.35 7.78 -7.37
N PHE A 67 -1.16 6.96 -8.02
CA PHE A 67 -2.43 6.46 -7.51
C PHE A 67 -2.31 4.96 -7.19
N MET A 68 -2.50 4.61 -5.91
CA MET A 68 -2.30 3.27 -5.38
C MET A 68 -3.62 2.58 -5.05
N PHE A 69 -3.87 1.43 -5.66
CA PHE A 69 -4.99 0.56 -5.30
C PHE A 69 -4.62 -0.36 -4.10
N PRO A 70 -5.50 -0.50 -3.10
CA PRO A 70 -5.26 -1.37 -1.95
C PRO A 70 -5.39 -2.85 -2.32
N GLY A 71 -4.90 -3.73 -1.44
CA GLY A 71 -5.06 -5.16 -1.59
C GLY A 71 -6.47 -5.64 -1.25
N VAL A 72 -6.63 -6.96 -1.17
CA VAL A 72 -7.95 -7.63 -0.98
C VAL A 72 -8.72 -7.16 0.26
N SER A 73 -8.02 -6.69 1.29
CA SER A 73 -8.67 -6.15 2.50
C SER A 73 -9.38 -4.81 2.27
N GLY A 74 -9.17 -4.15 1.12
CA GLY A 74 -9.71 -2.82 0.79
C GLY A 74 -9.16 -1.67 1.63
N SER A 75 -8.40 -1.96 2.69
CA SER A 75 -7.90 -0.96 3.61
C SER A 75 -6.77 -0.14 3.00
N VAL A 76 -6.91 1.19 3.02
CA VAL A 76 -5.84 2.10 2.58
C VAL A 76 -4.72 2.26 3.61
N PHE A 77 -4.95 1.86 4.87
CA PHE A 77 -3.94 1.99 5.94
C PHE A 77 -2.68 1.16 5.67
N GLN A 78 -2.81 0.03 4.97
CA GLN A 78 -1.64 -0.79 4.57
C GLN A 78 -0.71 -0.06 3.59
N LEU A 79 -1.21 0.97 2.90
CA LEU A 79 -0.46 1.74 1.92
C LEU A 79 0.34 2.88 2.56
N GLY A 80 -0.01 3.33 3.77
CA GLY A 80 0.67 4.43 4.47
C GLY A 80 2.19 4.19 4.62
N PRO A 81 2.62 3.07 5.25
CA PRO A 81 4.04 2.75 5.36
C PRO A 81 4.76 2.60 4.02
N ILE A 82 4.05 2.12 2.98
CA ILE A 82 4.61 2.00 1.63
C ILE A 82 4.84 3.40 1.06
N ALA A 83 3.84 4.28 1.11
CA ALA A 83 3.93 5.65 0.63
C ALA A 83 5.04 6.44 1.34
N SER A 84 5.16 6.32 2.67
CA SER A 84 6.25 6.95 3.44
C SER A 84 7.63 6.44 3.05
N ALA A 85 7.75 5.19 2.58
CA ALA A 85 9.03 4.62 2.16
C ALA A 85 9.43 5.01 0.72
N LEU A 86 8.50 5.48 -0.11
CA LEU A 86 8.78 5.88 -1.49
C LEU A 86 9.62 7.16 -1.53
N ARG A 87 10.82 7.09 -2.13
CA ARG A 87 11.73 8.24 -2.32
C ARG A 87 11.51 8.93 -3.67
N ILE A 88 10.28 9.35 -3.89
CA ILE A 88 9.83 10.06 -5.10
C ILE A 88 9.37 11.48 -4.77
N PRO A 89 9.51 12.46 -5.68
CA PRO A 89 9.01 13.82 -5.46
C PRO A 89 7.49 13.95 -5.68
N MET A 90 6.88 12.97 -6.34
CA MET A 90 5.46 12.94 -6.70
C MET A 90 4.56 12.76 -5.47
N ALA A 91 3.37 13.36 -5.53
CA ALA A 91 2.32 13.08 -4.57
C ALA A 91 1.84 11.62 -4.71
N VAL A 92 1.41 11.03 -3.60
CA VAL A 92 0.89 9.65 -3.58
C VAL A 92 -0.51 9.67 -2.97
N TYR A 93 -1.46 9.03 -3.66
CA TYR A 93 -2.83 8.85 -3.22
C TYR A 93 -3.15 7.36 -3.15
N ALA A 94 -4.00 6.96 -2.20
CA ALA A 94 -4.64 5.66 -2.18
C ALA A 94 -6.08 5.75 -2.68
N ILE A 95 -6.51 4.76 -3.45
CA ILE A 95 -7.89 4.64 -3.90
C ILE A 95 -8.67 3.82 -2.86
N LYS A 96 -9.47 4.50 -2.04
CA LYS A 96 -10.38 3.86 -1.09
C LYS A 96 -11.53 3.20 -1.86
N PRO A 97 -11.83 1.91 -1.63
CA PRO A 97 -12.95 1.24 -2.28
C PRO A 97 -14.30 1.85 -1.88
N ARG A 98 -15.27 1.79 -2.79
CA ARG A 98 -16.67 2.15 -2.51
C ARG A 98 -17.22 1.27 -1.39
N GLY A 99 -17.97 1.86 -0.45
CA GLY A 99 -18.58 1.11 0.66
C GLY A 99 -17.63 0.79 1.81
N PHE A 100 -16.37 1.24 1.78
CA PHE A 100 -15.41 0.90 2.82
C PHE A 100 -15.73 1.55 4.18
N ASP A 101 -16.23 2.79 4.18
CA ASP A 101 -16.52 3.57 5.40
C ASP A 101 -17.77 4.47 5.29
N ASP A 102 -18.52 4.40 4.18
CA ASP A 102 -19.65 5.30 3.86
C ASP A 102 -21.00 4.57 3.68
N GLY A 103 -21.03 3.26 3.91
CA GLY A 103 -22.27 2.44 3.82
C GLY A 103 -22.80 2.24 2.40
N GLN A 104 -22.09 2.69 1.36
CA GLN A 104 -22.47 2.42 -0.03
C GLN A 104 -22.28 0.94 -0.38
N SER A 105 -23.05 0.45 -1.36
CA SER A 105 -22.84 -0.91 -1.88
C SER A 105 -21.46 -1.03 -2.53
N PRO A 106 -20.65 -2.03 -2.17
CA PRO A 106 -19.35 -2.24 -2.80
C PRO A 106 -19.51 -2.58 -4.28
N CYS A 107 -18.49 -2.28 -5.09
CA CYS A 107 -18.39 -2.85 -6.43
C CYS A 107 -18.19 -4.36 -6.31
N THR A 108 -18.73 -5.13 -7.25
CA THR A 108 -18.68 -6.61 -7.19
C THR A 108 -17.75 -7.22 -8.22
N THR A 109 -17.28 -6.43 -9.19
CA THR A 109 -16.35 -6.89 -10.23
C THR A 109 -15.10 -6.01 -10.30
N ILE A 110 -14.00 -6.57 -10.81
CA ILE A 110 -12.74 -5.84 -11.02
C ILE A 110 -12.92 -4.63 -11.96
N PRO A 111 -13.63 -4.74 -13.11
CA PRO A 111 -13.88 -3.60 -13.99
C PRO A 111 -14.64 -2.45 -13.29
N GLU A 112 -15.69 -2.75 -12.52
CA GLU A 112 -16.43 -1.74 -11.75
C GLU A 112 -15.56 -1.06 -10.69
N MET A 113 -14.67 -1.82 -10.03
CA MET A 113 -13.73 -1.28 -9.04
C MET A 113 -12.72 -0.32 -9.70
N ALA A 114 -12.21 -0.70 -10.88
CA ALA A 114 -11.29 0.11 -11.65
C ALA A 114 -11.96 1.39 -12.18
N GLU A 115 -13.17 1.29 -12.73
CA GLU A 115 -13.96 2.42 -13.22
C GLU A 115 -14.23 3.44 -12.09
N TYR A 116 -14.67 2.95 -10.93
CA TYR A 116 -14.83 3.79 -9.74
C TYR A 116 -13.54 4.50 -9.33
N GLY A 117 -12.42 3.76 -9.34
CA GLY A 117 -11.10 4.31 -9.08
C GLY A 117 -10.69 5.38 -10.09
N ILE A 118 -10.93 5.16 -11.39
CA ILE A 118 -10.63 6.11 -12.46
C ILE A 118 -11.43 7.41 -12.28
N ALA A 119 -12.71 7.33 -11.94
CA ALA A 119 -13.52 8.52 -11.66
C ALA A 119 -12.92 9.36 -10.53
N ALA A 120 -12.48 8.71 -9.45
CA ALA A 120 -11.80 9.38 -8.35
C ALA A 120 -10.44 9.97 -8.75
N ILE A 121 -9.66 9.25 -9.57
CA ILE A 121 -8.36 9.70 -10.09
C ILE A 121 -8.55 10.96 -10.94
N ARG A 122 -9.52 10.96 -11.87
CA ARG A 122 -9.81 12.09 -12.77
C ARG A 122 -10.31 13.33 -12.03
N ALA A 123 -10.94 13.17 -10.88
CA ALA A 123 -11.31 14.29 -10.02
C ALA A 123 -10.10 14.98 -9.37
N VAL A 124 -8.98 14.26 -9.19
CA VAL A 124 -7.72 14.81 -8.65
C VAL A 124 -6.79 15.29 -9.77
N GLN A 125 -6.64 14.50 -10.82
CA GLN A 125 -5.81 14.79 -11.99
C GLN A 125 -6.63 14.55 -13.26
N PRO A 126 -7.25 15.59 -13.86
CA PRO A 126 -8.20 15.41 -14.97
C PRO A 126 -7.63 14.82 -16.25
N ARG A 127 -6.31 14.94 -16.46
CA ARG A 127 -5.63 14.48 -17.66
C ARG A 127 -4.38 13.68 -17.32
N GLY A 128 -4.04 12.73 -18.19
CA GLY A 128 -2.82 11.94 -18.06
C GLY A 128 -1.54 12.76 -18.32
N PRO A 129 -0.36 12.14 -18.14
CA PRO A 129 -0.16 10.71 -17.89
C PRO A 129 -0.58 10.28 -16.48
N TYR A 130 -1.07 9.05 -16.32
CA TYR A 130 -1.43 8.49 -15.01
C TYR A 130 -0.36 7.50 -14.54
N LEU A 131 0.09 7.64 -13.30
CA LEU A 131 0.94 6.63 -12.66
C LEU A 131 0.09 5.78 -11.71
N LEU A 132 -0.13 4.53 -12.10
CA LEU A 132 -0.94 3.58 -11.34
C LEU A 132 -0.04 2.55 -10.67
N ALA A 133 -0.37 2.22 -9.43
CA ALA A 133 0.29 1.17 -8.67
C ALA A 133 -0.75 0.40 -7.85
N GLY A 134 -0.39 -0.79 -7.39
CA GLY A 134 -1.28 -1.63 -6.62
C GLY A 134 -0.54 -2.49 -5.61
N TYR A 135 -1.10 -2.63 -4.41
CA TYR A 135 -0.61 -3.58 -3.42
C TYR A 135 -1.34 -4.91 -3.55
N SER A 136 -0.62 -6.01 -3.74
CA SER A 136 -1.20 -7.36 -3.84
C SER A 136 -2.32 -7.41 -4.90
N ALA A 137 -3.55 -7.81 -4.55
CA ALA A 137 -4.72 -7.81 -5.44
C ALA A 137 -5.00 -6.45 -6.08
N GLY A 138 -4.59 -5.34 -5.45
CA GLY A 138 -4.67 -4.00 -6.04
C GLY A 138 -3.86 -3.86 -7.33
N GLY A 139 -2.86 -4.71 -7.56
CA GLY A 139 -2.15 -4.77 -8.84
C GLY A 139 -3.06 -5.15 -10.02
N LEU A 140 -4.05 -6.02 -9.79
CA LEU A 140 -5.05 -6.36 -10.80
C LEU A 140 -5.96 -5.17 -11.11
N LEU A 141 -6.37 -4.43 -10.07
CA LEU A 141 -7.16 -3.21 -10.23
C LEU A 141 -6.39 -2.11 -10.98
N ALA A 142 -5.09 -1.95 -10.66
CA ALA A 142 -4.23 -0.99 -11.34
C ALA A 142 -4.04 -1.36 -12.83
N LEU A 143 -3.90 -2.64 -13.13
CA LEU A 143 -3.80 -3.14 -14.51
C LEU A 143 -5.11 -2.91 -15.29
N GLU A 144 -6.24 -3.30 -14.72
CA GLU A 144 -7.57 -3.06 -15.32
C GLU A 144 -7.79 -1.56 -15.57
N ALA A 145 -7.47 -0.72 -14.59
CA ALA A 145 -7.59 0.73 -14.74
C ALA A 145 -6.69 1.27 -15.86
N ALA A 146 -5.46 0.76 -16.00
CA ALA A 146 -4.58 1.13 -17.09
C ALA A 146 -5.15 0.74 -18.45
N GLN A 147 -5.76 -0.44 -18.56
CA GLN A 147 -6.41 -0.91 -19.79
C GLN A 147 -7.59 0.00 -20.17
N GLN A 148 -8.50 0.28 -19.23
CA GLN A 148 -9.64 1.16 -19.46
C GLN A 148 -9.21 2.58 -19.84
N LEU A 149 -8.18 3.13 -19.18
CA LEU A 149 -7.65 4.46 -19.49
C LEU A 149 -6.95 4.55 -20.84
N SER A 150 -6.34 3.45 -21.31
CA SER A 150 -5.64 3.41 -22.60
C SER A 150 -6.59 3.19 -23.79
N ALA A 151 -7.78 2.65 -23.53
CA ALA A 151 -8.82 2.43 -24.53
C ALA A 151 -9.76 3.63 -24.72
N ALA A 152 -9.67 4.65 -23.84
CA ALA A 152 -10.54 5.82 -23.79
C ALA A 152 -10.01 7.03 -24.59
#